data_AF-A0A9J6AV48-F1
#
_entry.id   AF-A0A9J6AV48-F1
#
_cell.length_a   1.000
_cell.length_b   1.000
_cell.length_c   1.000
_cell.angle_alpha   90.00
_cell.angle_beta   90.00
_cell.angle_gamma   90.00
#
_symmetry.space_group_name_H-M   'P 1'
#
loop_
_entity.id
_entity.type
_entity.pdbx_description
1 polymer ?
#
loop_
_entity_poly.entity_id
_entity_poly.type
_entity_poly.pdbx_seq_one_letter_code
_entity_poly.pdbx_strand_id
1 'polypeptide(L)' 'MNNTEVVEIKSQFKTEQFSNEFISFDEDEKITNGNVVCILLKVQALTREGRSVRRKVIVTNERYDRKVMTL' A
#
# COMPACT_ATOMS: atom_id res chain seq x y z
N MET A 1 2.37 38.35 3.11
CA MET A 1 0.92 38.09 2.85
C MET A 1 0.77 36.60 2.69
N ASN A 2 -0.06 35.97 3.52
CA ASN A 2 -0.33 34.53 3.45
C ASN A 2 -1.47 34.33 2.46
N ASN A 3 -1.16 33.73 1.30
CA ASN A 3 -2.07 33.59 0.17
C ASN A 3 -2.77 32.22 0.15
N THR A 4 -2.66 31.46 1.24
CA THR A 4 -3.18 30.11 1.33
C THR A 4 -4.60 30.14 1.87
N GLU A 5 -5.58 29.78 1.04
CA GLU A 5 -6.92 29.46 1.49
C GLU A 5 -7.00 27.97 1.85
N VAL A 6 -7.44 27.68 3.07
CA VAL A 6 -7.80 26.31 3.49
C VAL A 6 -9.32 26.22 3.42
N VAL A 7 -9.82 25.46 2.44
CA VAL A 7 -11.26 25.27 2.23
C VAL A 7 -11.65 23.92 2.81
N GLU A 8 -12.54 23.94 3.81
CA GLU A 8 -13.07 22.73 4.43
C GLU A 8 -14.11 22.08 3.51
N ILE A 9 -13.84 20.86 3.05
CA ILE A 9 -14.73 20.13 2.16
C ILE A 9 -15.73 19.35 3.01
N LYS A 10 -17.04 19.56 2.79
CA LYS A 10 -18.15 18.86 3.49
C LYS A 10 -18.36 17.40 3.04
N SER A 11 -17.29 16.71 2.67
CA SER A 11 -17.34 15.26 2.44
C SER A 11 -16.95 14.53 3.72
N GLN A 12 -17.59 13.39 3.98
CA GLN A 12 -17.24 12.53 5.10
C GLN A 12 -15.93 11.80 4.80
N PHE A 13 -14.82 12.50 4.96
CA PHE A 13 -13.50 11.88 4.95
C PHE A 13 -13.13 11.49 6.38
N LYS A 14 -12.71 10.24 6.55
CA LYS A 14 -12.04 9.78 7.77
C LYS A 14 -10.54 9.78 7.48
N THR A 15 -9.82 10.74 8.05
CA THR A 15 -8.37 10.71 8.07
C THR A 15 -7.95 9.85 9.25
N GLU A 16 -7.35 8.69 8.98
CA GLU A 16 -6.63 7.95 10.02
C GLU A 16 -5.16 8.32 9.95
N GLN A 17 -4.66 8.86 11.06
CA GLN A 17 -3.24 9.12 11.22
C GLN A 17 -2.56 7.80 11.54
N PHE A 18 -1.75 7.32 10.61
CA PHE A 18 -0.90 6.17 10.86
C PHE A 18 0.37 6.62 11.58
N SER A 19 0.83 5.84 12.57
CA SER A 19 2.01 6.15 13.39
C SER A 19 3.34 5.87 12.70
N ASN A 20 3.32 5.28 11.50
CA ASN A 20 4.50 4.71 10.87
C ASN A 20 4.79 5.44 9.55
N GLU A 21 6.07 5.72 9.28
CA GLU A 21 6.56 6.12 7.97
C GLU A 21 6.31 4.95 7.00
N PHE A 22 5.26 5.06 6.19
CA PHE A 22 5.02 4.07 5.15
C PHE A 22 6.10 4.20 4.09
N ILE A 23 6.68 3.06 3.71
CA ILE A 23 7.63 3.02 2.61
C ILE A 23 6.83 3.25 1.33
N SER A 24 7.27 4.23 0.55
CA SER A 24 6.69 4.48 -0.77
C SER A 24 6.88 3.25 -1.64
N PHE A 25 5.81 2.87 -2.35
CA PHE A 25 5.81 1.70 -3.20
C PHE A 25 6.85 1.77 -4.33
N ASP A 26 7.28 2.98 -4.68
CA ASP A 26 8.19 3.28 -5.78
C ASP A 26 9.66 3.17 -5.38
N GLU A 27 9.96 3.33 -4.11
CA GLU A 27 11.34 3.51 -3.62
C GLU A 27 12.07 2.19 -3.40
N ASP A 28 11.35 1.06 -3.39
CA ASP A 28 11.95 -0.23 -3.05
C ASP A 28 11.62 -1.32 -4.08
N GLU A 29 12.65 -1.84 -4.76
CA GLU A 29 12.55 -3.03 -5.61
C GLU A 29 12.15 -4.27 -4.81
N LYS A 30 12.48 -4.30 -3.50
CA LYS A 30 12.21 -5.42 -2.61
C LYS A 30 11.91 -4.89 -1.21
N ILE A 31 10.63 -4.60 -0.96
CA ILE A 31 10.11 -4.39 0.38
C ILE A 31 10.36 -5.69 1.18
N THR A 32 11.42 -5.69 1.97
CA THR A 32 11.85 -6.84 2.77
C THR A 32 11.55 -6.64 4.25
N ASN A 33 11.50 -5.39 4.71
CA ASN A 33 11.11 -4.99 6.06
C ASN A 33 10.45 -3.60 6.02
N GLY A 34 9.24 -3.49 6.54
CA GLY A 34 8.54 -2.21 6.66
C GLY A 34 7.03 -2.32 6.52
N ASN A 35 6.34 -1.21 6.73
CA ASN A 35 4.90 -1.10 6.52
C ASN A 35 4.64 -0.44 5.17
N VAL A 36 3.71 -1.00 4.41
CA VAL A 36 3.34 -0.51 3.08
C VAL A 36 1.82 -0.45 2.97
N VAL A 37 1.33 0.65 2.41
CA VAL A 37 -0.08 0.80 2.02
C VAL A 37 -0.13 0.71 0.51
N CYS A 38 -1.00 -0.17 0.01
CA CYS A 38 -1.21 -0.36 -1.41
C CYS A 38 -2.67 -0.76 -1.67
N ILE A 39 -3.11 -0.57 -2.92
CA ILE A 39 -4.41 -1.03 -3.38
C ILE A 39 -4.28 -2.47 -3.84
N LEU A 40 -5.03 -3.37 -3.22
CA LEU A 40 -5.06 -4.78 -3.59
C LEU A 40 -5.85 -4.98 -4.89
N LEU A 41 -5.20 -5.53 -5.92
CA LEU A 41 -5.83 -5.81 -7.22
C LEU A 41 -6.27 -7.27 -7.33
N LYS A 42 -5.41 -8.20 -6.92
CA LYS A 42 -5.69 -9.64 -7.07
C LYS A 42 -4.98 -10.47 -6.02
N VAL A 43 -5.66 -11.52 -5.58
CA VAL A 43 -5.16 -12.52 -4.63
C VAL A 43 -5.02 -13.85 -5.39
N GLN A 44 -3.82 -14.43 -5.42
CA GLN A 44 -3.61 -15.75 -6.05
C GLN A 44 -3.95 -16.90 -5.09
N ALA A 45 -4.04 -18.11 -5.65
CA ALA A 45 -4.23 -19.33 -4.86
C ALA A 45 -3.10 -19.53 -3.85
N LEU A 46 -3.41 -20.19 -2.73
CA LEU A 46 -2.39 -20.56 -1.74
C LEU A 46 -1.43 -21.57 -2.36
N THR A 47 -0.14 -21.32 -2.16
CA THR A 47 0.92 -22.25 -2.53
C THR A 47 1.48 -22.85 -1.24
N ARG A 48 1.51 -24.17 -1.14
CA ARG A 48 2.05 -24.88 0.02
C ARG A 48 3.37 -25.54 -0.36
N GLU A 49 4.46 -25.10 0.25
CA GLU A 49 5.79 -25.68 0.10
C GLU A 49 6.23 -26.23 1.47
N GLY A 50 6.05 -27.55 1.65
CA GLY A 50 6.30 -28.21 2.92
C GLY A 50 5.42 -27.69 4.05
N ARG A 51 6.03 -27.08 5.08
CA ARG A 51 5.33 -26.44 6.22
C ARG A 51 5.01 -24.96 5.95
N SER A 52 5.55 -24.36 4.89
CA SER A 52 5.29 -22.96 4.54
C SER A 52 4.02 -22.87 3.68
N VAL A 53 3.13 -21.97 4.06
CA VAL A 53 1.98 -21.56 3.26
C VAL A 53 2.25 -20.15 2.81
N ARG A 54 2.31 -19.95 1.50
CA ARG A 54 2.59 -18.65 0.88
C ARG A 54 1.48 -18.27 -0.07
N ARG A 55 1.34 -16.99 -0.35
CA ARG A 55 0.40 -16.49 -1.33
C ARG A 55 0.96 -15.29 -2.08
N LYS A 56 0.84 -15.33 -3.40
CA LYS A 56 1.12 -14.16 -4.23
C LYS A 56 -0.09 -13.22 -4.25
N VAL A 57 0.15 -11.95 -4.07
CA VAL A 57 -0.83 -10.87 -4.25
C VAL A 57 -0.30 -9.89 -5.29
N ILE A 58 -1.21 -9.34 -6.06
CA ILE A 58 -0.93 -8.26 -7.02
C ILE A 58 -1.55 -7.01 -6.44
N VAL A 59 -0.74 -5.98 -6.30
CA VAL A 59 -1.13 -4.70 -5.70
C VAL A 59 -0.69 -3.55 -6.61
N THR A 60 -1.21 -2.36 -6.36
CA THR A 60 -0.85 -1.13 -7.06
C THR A 60 -0.75 0.05 -6.11
N ASN A 61 0.05 1.06 -6.51
CA ASN A 61 0.10 2.38 -5.88
C ASN A 61 -0.88 3.36 -6.56
N GLU A 62 -0.85 4.62 -6.15
CA GLU A 62 -1.60 5.75 -6.71
C GLU A 62 -1.21 6.10 -8.15
N ARG A 63 -0.03 5.67 -8.60
CA ARG A 63 0.47 5.86 -9.97
C ARG A 63 0.10 4.73 -10.93
N TYR A 64 -0.63 3.72 -10.45
CA TYR A 64 -1.01 2.51 -11.19
C TYR A 64 0.13 1.53 -11.50
N ASP A 65 1.27 1.64 -10.80
CA ASP A 65 2.38 0.71 -10.93
C ASP A 65 2.06 -0.60 -10.21
N ARG A 66 1.99 -1.68 -10.99
CA ARG A 66 1.64 -3.01 -10.47
C ARG A 66 2.88 -3.75 -10.01
N LYS A 67 2.83 -4.31 -8.80
CA LYS A 67 3.85 -5.28 -8.33
C LYS A 67 3.20 -6.55 -7.79
N VAL A 68 3.99 -7.63 -7.82
CA VAL A 68 3.64 -8.92 -7.25
C VAL A 68 4.39 -9.07 -5.93
N MET A 69 3.67 -9.28 -4.84
CA MET A 69 4.24 -9.54 -3.51
C MET A 69 3.92 -10.97 -3.10
N THR A 70 4.81 -11.60 -2.33
CA THR A 70 4.55 -12.90 -1.70
C THR A 70 4.42 -12.70 -0.20
N LEU A 71 3.27 -13.10 0.33
CA LEU A 71 2.96 -13.15 1.76
C LEU A 71 3.13 -14.57 2.28
#